data_AF-A0A976D3L6-F1
#
_entry.id   AF-A0A976D3L6-F1
#
_cell.length_a   1.000
_cell.length_b   1.000
_cell.length_c   1.000
_cell.angle_alpha   90.00
_cell.angle_beta   90.00
_cell.angle_gamma   90.00
#
_symmetry.space_group_name_H-M   'P 1'
#
loop_
_entity.id
_entity.type
_entity.pdbx_description
1 polymer ?
#
loop_
_entity_poly.entity_id
_entity_poly.type
_entity_poly.pdbx_seq_one_letter_code
_entity_poly.pdbx_strand_id
1 'polypeptide(L)'
;MVVLPPPSRGQLFLWWLAAADVSLLQDHVLDRNRFSIQGWLVAGTWAFATLAWTFFFTTVLTSFWAAAALGALMGWIILHIDRSLIKSLDQSRAFVPVIFRMGLALGIGLFMAQPALLFLFDREVQTQATLDNQERVRVFGEAAAQKNSTQKIFHTRESKAAQGLLAEKYQAWQAATKTFLAESDGTGGSGKIGLSKIAAVKREAMEKAAADYQDHQTRLLPLAHYHDSLLRHIVTQEAQATRTFQANLQNGFLTRIEALEHLVQQNGALAFRYYLLVLLLLLIELMPLLGKLSMGKGAYAHHQALQEKAEKARDSKAYAPLL
;
A
#
# COMPACT_ATOMS: atom_id res chain seq x y z
N MET A 1 13.19 -63.99 -3.38
CA MET A 1 13.09 -62.68 -2.69
C MET A 1 14.02 -61.71 -3.38
N VAL A 2 13.49 -60.68 -4.05
CA VAL A 2 14.32 -59.57 -4.52
C VAL A 2 14.64 -58.73 -3.29
N VAL A 3 15.87 -58.80 -2.80
CA VAL A 3 16.31 -57.97 -1.67
C VAL A 3 16.46 -56.55 -2.20
N LEU A 4 15.53 -55.68 -1.82
CA LEU A 4 15.55 -54.29 -2.24
C LEU A 4 16.62 -53.52 -1.47
N PRO A 5 17.32 -52.56 -2.11
CA PRO A 5 18.30 -51.74 -1.41
C PRO A 5 17.62 -50.98 -0.27
N PRO A 6 18.32 -50.81 0.87
CA PRO A 6 17.80 -50.05 2.00
C PRO A 6 17.55 -48.59 1.60
N PRO A 7 16.51 -47.94 2.13
CA PRO A 7 16.20 -46.55 1.79
C PRO A 7 17.26 -45.58 2.31
N SER A 8 17.53 -44.53 1.54
CA SER A 8 18.44 -43.45 1.97
C SER A 8 17.78 -42.53 3.00
N ARG A 9 18.57 -41.78 3.78
CA ARG A 9 18.04 -40.79 4.76
C ARG A 9 17.11 -39.76 4.11
N GLY A 10 17.41 -39.32 2.88
CA GLY A 10 16.57 -38.40 2.13
C GLY A 10 15.23 -39.02 1.72
N GLN A 11 15.24 -40.29 1.31
CA GLN A 11 13.99 -41.02 1.00
C GLN A 11 13.12 -41.19 2.24
N LEU A 12 13.72 -41.54 3.38
CA LEU A 12 12.99 -41.64 4.66
C LEU A 12 12.35 -40.31 5.05
N PHE A 13 13.05 -39.19 4.86
CA PHE A 13 12.49 -37.86 5.09
C PHE A 13 11.32 -37.53 4.14
N LEU A 14 11.46 -37.82 2.84
CA LEU A 14 10.38 -37.61 1.87
C LEU A 14 9.16 -38.49 2.14
N TRP A 15 9.37 -39.74 2.57
CA TRP A 15 8.27 -40.63 2.96
C TRP A 15 7.56 -40.14 4.23
N TRP A 16 8.31 -39.58 5.18
CA TRP A 16 7.73 -38.93 6.34
C TRP A 16 6.86 -37.73 5.96
N LEU A 17 7.34 -36.87 5.05
CA LEU A 17 6.59 -35.73 4.50
C LEU A 17 5.30 -36.18 3.81
N ALA A 18 5.34 -37.29 3.08
CA ALA A 18 4.18 -37.88 2.40
C ALA A 18 3.22 -38.65 3.33
N ALA A 19 3.46 -38.63 4.65
CA ALA A 19 2.70 -39.38 5.65
C ALA A 19 2.66 -40.90 5.42
N ALA A 20 3.69 -41.47 4.78
CA ALA A 20 3.78 -42.90 4.50
C ALA A 20 4.27 -43.70 5.71
N ASP A 21 3.77 -44.93 5.85
CA ASP A 21 4.33 -45.91 6.79
C ASP A 21 5.59 -46.55 6.18
N VAL A 22 6.74 -46.30 6.81
CA VAL A 22 8.04 -46.79 6.36
C VAL A 22 8.08 -48.33 6.37
N SER A 23 7.44 -48.97 7.35
CA SER A 23 7.49 -50.43 7.49
C SER A 23 6.75 -51.13 6.35
N LEU A 24 5.64 -50.56 5.89
CA LEU A 24 4.84 -51.09 4.79
C LEU A 24 5.43 -50.75 3.42
N LEU A 25 6.05 -49.58 3.29
CA LEU A 25 6.55 -49.06 2.02
C LEU A 25 7.87 -49.72 1.57
N GLN A 26 8.64 -50.27 2.51
CA GLN A 26 9.90 -50.93 2.21
C GLN A 26 9.72 -52.09 1.20
N ASP A 27 8.61 -52.82 1.23
CA ASP A 27 8.46 -53.99 0.36
C ASP A 27 7.94 -53.67 -1.06
N HIS A 28 7.62 -52.40 -1.36
CA HIS A 28 6.94 -52.00 -2.60
C HIS A 28 7.70 -50.96 -3.43
N VAL A 29 8.58 -51.40 -4.35
CA VAL A 29 9.47 -50.53 -5.17
C VAL A 29 8.74 -49.43 -5.94
N LEU A 30 7.63 -49.76 -6.61
CA LEU A 30 6.88 -48.76 -7.39
C LEU A 30 6.27 -47.69 -6.48
N ASP A 31 5.79 -48.07 -5.30
CA ASP A 31 5.19 -47.13 -4.36
C ASP A 31 6.25 -46.28 -3.65
N ARG A 32 7.47 -46.79 -3.44
CA ARG A 32 8.60 -45.99 -2.90
C ARG A 32 8.80 -44.68 -3.69
N ASN A 33 8.82 -44.76 -5.03
CA ASN A 33 9.01 -43.57 -5.87
C ASN A 33 7.81 -42.62 -5.83
N ARG A 34 6.58 -43.18 -5.80
CA ARG A 34 5.33 -42.40 -5.71
C ARG A 34 5.28 -41.56 -4.44
N PHE A 35 5.56 -42.18 -3.29
CA PHE A 35 5.59 -41.47 -2.01
C PHE A 35 6.77 -40.49 -1.91
N SER A 36 7.91 -40.76 -2.56
CA SER A 36 8.99 -39.77 -2.67
C SER A 36 8.60 -38.54 -3.48
N ILE A 37 7.89 -38.71 -4.61
CA ILE A 37 7.36 -37.58 -5.40
C ILE A 37 6.34 -36.79 -4.56
N GLN A 38 5.43 -37.48 -3.88
CA GLN A 38 4.46 -36.83 -2.99
C GLN A 38 5.15 -36.03 -1.88
N GLY A 39 6.24 -36.57 -1.31
CA GLY A 39 7.06 -35.87 -0.32
C GLY A 39 7.70 -34.59 -0.86
N TRP A 40 8.15 -34.60 -2.12
CA TRP A 40 8.68 -33.41 -2.79
C TRP A 40 7.61 -32.34 -3.02
N LEU A 41 6.38 -32.73 -3.37
CA LEU A 41 5.28 -31.78 -3.54
C LEU A 41 4.95 -31.06 -2.22
N VAL A 42 4.91 -31.80 -1.11
CA VAL A 42 4.70 -31.24 0.24
C VAL A 42 5.88 -30.39 0.70
N ALA A 43 7.12 -30.79 0.39
CA ALA A 43 8.30 -29.97 0.69
C ALA A 43 8.25 -28.62 -0.05
N GLY A 44 7.80 -28.64 -1.31
CA GLY A 44 7.64 -27.45 -2.14
C GLY A 44 6.63 -26.46 -1.57
N THR A 45 5.43 -26.93 -1.21
CA THR A 45 4.40 -26.09 -0.58
C THR A 45 4.85 -25.54 0.77
N TRP A 46 5.50 -26.35 1.59
CA TRP A 46 6.08 -25.91 2.87
C TRP A 46 7.13 -24.80 2.71
N ALA A 47 8.09 -24.99 1.82
CA ALA A 47 9.16 -24.02 1.58
C ALA A 47 8.60 -22.70 1.02
N PHE A 48 7.72 -22.79 0.03
CA PHE A 48 7.06 -21.64 -0.57
C PHE A 48 6.24 -20.86 0.46
N ALA A 49 5.41 -21.55 1.24
CA ALA A 49 4.60 -20.93 2.29
C ALA A 49 5.45 -20.21 3.34
N THR A 50 6.58 -20.82 3.74
CA THR A 50 7.53 -20.21 4.69
C THR A 50 8.05 -18.88 4.17
N LEU A 51 8.44 -18.82 2.89
CA LEU A 51 8.93 -17.59 2.25
C LEU A 51 7.82 -16.53 2.12
N ALA A 52 6.63 -16.93 1.68
CA ALA A 52 5.50 -16.03 1.50
C ALA A 52 5.07 -15.37 2.83
N TRP A 53 4.94 -16.17 3.89
CA TRP A 53 4.63 -15.65 5.23
C TRP A 53 5.75 -14.80 5.83
N THR A 54 7.01 -15.19 5.62
CA THR A 54 8.14 -14.38 6.08
C THR A 54 8.07 -12.98 5.45
N PHE A 55 7.89 -12.90 4.12
CA PHE A 55 7.72 -11.62 3.43
C PHE A 55 6.52 -10.85 3.95
N PHE A 56 5.36 -11.49 4.11
CA PHE A 56 4.18 -10.85 4.70
C PHE A 56 4.51 -10.19 6.05
N PHE A 57 5.16 -10.92 6.96
CA PHE A 57 5.51 -10.36 8.26
C PHE A 57 6.55 -9.24 8.18
N THR A 58 7.43 -9.21 7.17
CA THR A 58 8.32 -8.04 6.97
C THR A 58 7.58 -6.76 6.57
N THR A 59 6.36 -6.87 6.05
CA THR A 59 5.52 -5.69 5.74
C THR A 59 4.75 -5.16 6.96
N VAL A 60 4.60 -5.99 8.01
CA VAL A 60 3.82 -5.68 9.22
C VAL A 60 4.73 -5.39 10.42
N LEU A 61 5.85 -6.10 10.52
CA LEU A 61 6.80 -6.02 11.62
C LEU A 61 8.07 -5.29 11.19
N THR A 62 8.67 -4.55 12.12
CA THR A 62 9.95 -3.87 11.90
C THR A 62 11.16 -4.80 12.08
N SER A 63 11.01 -5.87 12.87
CA SER A 63 12.09 -6.81 13.16
C SER A 63 12.10 -7.98 12.17
N PHE A 64 13.18 -8.08 11.38
CA PHE A 64 13.39 -9.18 10.45
C PHE A 64 13.39 -10.56 11.14
N TRP A 65 14.03 -10.67 12.29
CA TRP A 65 14.11 -11.95 13.02
C TRP A 65 12.74 -12.41 13.54
N ALA A 66 11.91 -11.47 13.99
CA ALA A 66 10.53 -11.79 14.38
C ALA A 66 9.70 -12.24 13.17
N ALA A 67 9.85 -11.57 12.02
CA ALA A 67 9.19 -11.95 10.78
C ALA A 67 9.61 -13.34 10.29
N ALA A 68 10.91 -13.65 10.33
CA ALA A 68 11.44 -14.95 9.95
C ALA A 68 10.96 -16.08 10.87
N ALA A 69 10.94 -15.85 12.20
CA ALA A 69 10.46 -16.84 13.16
C ALA A 69 8.97 -17.15 12.97
N LEU A 70 8.14 -16.12 12.80
CA LEU A 70 6.71 -16.30 12.53
C LEU A 70 6.44 -16.93 11.16
N GLY A 71 7.22 -16.57 10.14
CA GLY A 71 7.16 -17.19 8.82
C GLY A 71 7.47 -18.69 8.86
N ALA A 72 8.53 -19.08 9.58
CA ALA A 72 8.88 -20.48 9.80
C ALA A 72 7.79 -21.24 10.58
N LEU A 73 7.19 -20.61 11.59
CA LEU A 73 6.09 -21.18 12.35
C LEU A 73 4.86 -21.43 11.47
N MET A 74 4.50 -20.47 10.61
CA MET A 74 3.37 -20.62 9.69
C MET A 74 3.63 -21.69 8.63
N GLY A 75 4.85 -21.75 8.08
CA GLY A 75 5.25 -22.84 7.19
C GLY A 75 5.12 -24.21 7.86
N TRP A 76 5.57 -24.34 9.12
CA TRP A 76 5.44 -25.57 9.89
C TRP A 76 3.97 -26.01 10.09
N ILE A 77 3.06 -25.06 10.30
CA ILE A 77 1.62 -25.35 10.39
C ILE A 77 1.10 -25.88 9.04
N ILE A 78 1.46 -25.25 7.93
CA ILE A 78 1.03 -25.68 6.59
C ILE A 78 1.54 -27.09 6.28
N LEU A 79 2.80 -27.40 6.64
CA LEU A 79 3.35 -28.74 6.54
C LEU A 79 2.49 -29.79 7.27
N HIS A 80 2.02 -29.48 8.49
CA HIS A 80 1.17 -30.38 9.27
C HIS A 80 -0.21 -30.57 8.62
N ILE A 81 -0.79 -29.48 8.12
CA ILE A 81 -2.09 -29.50 7.43
C ILE A 81 -2.00 -30.36 6.17
N ASP A 82 -1.03 -30.09 5.30
CA ASP A 82 -0.78 -30.83 4.05
C ASP A 82 -0.61 -32.33 4.32
N ARG A 83 0.22 -32.66 5.31
CA ARG A 83 0.49 -34.05 5.72
C ARG A 83 -0.76 -34.75 6.25
N SER A 84 -1.55 -34.07 7.09
CA SER A 84 -2.79 -34.64 7.66
C SER A 84 -3.86 -34.91 6.60
N LEU A 85 -3.93 -34.05 5.58
CA LEU A 85 -4.92 -34.15 4.52
C LEU A 85 -4.56 -35.28 3.54
N ILE A 86 -3.27 -35.49 3.24
CA ILE A 86 -2.79 -36.63 2.43
C ILE A 86 -3.20 -37.97 3.06
N LYS A 87 -3.05 -38.11 4.38
CA LYS A 87 -3.43 -39.34 5.10
C LYS A 87 -4.95 -39.58 5.08
N SER A 88 -5.73 -38.50 5.13
CA SER A 88 -7.20 -38.57 5.16
C SER A 88 -7.83 -39.03 3.83
N LEU A 89 -7.09 -38.92 2.71
CA LEU A 89 -7.54 -39.32 1.37
C LEU A 89 -7.59 -40.84 1.14
N ASP A 90 -6.94 -41.65 1.98
CA ASP A 90 -6.90 -43.12 1.79
C ASP A 90 -8.18 -43.84 2.29
N GLN A 91 -9.14 -43.11 2.87
CA GLN A 91 -10.41 -43.69 3.33
C GLN A 91 -11.42 -43.91 2.19
N SER A 92 -12.31 -44.90 2.37
CA SER A 92 -13.31 -45.32 1.36
C SER A 92 -14.30 -44.22 0.95
N ARG A 93 -14.42 -43.13 1.71
CA ARG A 93 -15.23 -41.94 1.41
C ARG A 93 -14.35 -40.70 1.16
N ALA A 94 -13.49 -40.77 0.15
CA ALA A 94 -12.53 -39.70 -0.17
C ALA A 94 -13.15 -38.36 -0.62
N PHE A 95 -14.45 -38.31 -0.93
CA PHE A 95 -15.10 -37.09 -1.44
C PHE A 95 -15.10 -35.92 -0.44
N VAL A 96 -15.42 -36.17 0.83
CA VAL A 96 -15.48 -35.11 1.86
C VAL A 96 -14.08 -34.53 2.15
N PRO A 97 -13.02 -35.35 2.36
CA PRO A 97 -11.65 -34.85 2.49
C PRO A 97 -11.15 -34.06 1.27
N VAL A 98 -11.50 -34.48 0.05
CA VAL A 98 -11.11 -33.77 -1.18
C VAL A 98 -11.73 -32.38 -1.24
N ILE A 99 -13.03 -32.24 -0.99
CA ILE A 99 -13.71 -30.93 -1.00
C ILE A 99 -13.14 -30.03 0.09
N PHE A 100 -12.97 -30.57 1.30
CA PHE A 100 -12.39 -29.80 2.41
C PHE A 100 -10.97 -29.32 2.06
N ARG A 101 -10.15 -30.17 1.42
CA ARG A 101 -8.83 -29.79 0.90
C ARG A 101 -8.91 -28.72 -0.18
N MET A 102 -9.83 -28.83 -1.14
CA MET A 102 -10.02 -27.82 -2.19
C MET A 102 -10.40 -26.47 -1.58
N GLY A 103 -11.31 -26.45 -0.61
CA GLY A 103 -11.70 -25.23 0.10
C GLY A 103 -10.54 -24.60 0.87
N LEU A 104 -9.76 -25.41 1.61
CA LEU A 104 -8.57 -24.92 2.31
C LEU A 104 -7.50 -24.40 1.36
N ALA A 105 -7.20 -25.11 0.28
CA ALA A 105 -6.21 -24.69 -0.71
C ALA A 105 -6.64 -23.41 -1.45
N LEU A 106 -7.95 -23.25 -1.73
CA LEU A 106 -8.49 -22.01 -2.28
C LEU A 106 -8.34 -20.84 -1.30
N GLY A 107 -8.73 -21.03 -0.03
CA GLY A 107 -8.64 -19.99 0.98
C GLY A 107 -7.20 -19.58 1.28
N ILE A 108 -6.35 -20.56 1.60
CA ILE A 108 -4.94 -20.33 1.92
C ILE A 108 -4.18 -19.86 0.68
N GLY A 109 -4.37 -20.48 -0.47
CA GLY A 109 -3.66 -20.13 -1.71
C GLY A 109 -4.01 -18.73 -2.20
N LEU A 110 -5.28 -18.33 -2.17
CA LEU A 110 -5.68 -16.97 -2.53
C LEU A 110 -5.13 -15.93 -1.54
N PHE A 111 -5.12 -16.26 -0.25
CA PHE A 111 -4.52 -15.40 0.77
C PHE A 111 -3.00 -15.29 0.61
N MET A 112 -2.29 -16.41 0.37
CA MET A 112 -0.84 -16.43 0.12
C MET A 112 -0.45 -15.74 -1.17
N ALA A 113 -1.33 -15.72 -2.17
CA ALA A 113 -1.05 -15.07 -3.45
C ALA A 113 -0.79 -13.57 -3.27
N GLN A 114 -1.50 -12.91 -2.34
CA GLN A 114 -1.34 -11.46 -2.11
C GLN A 114 0.10 -11.04 -1.73
N PRO A 115 0.72 -11.55 -0.65
CA PRO A 115 2.09 -11.18 -0.30
C PRO A 115 3.09 -11.62 -1.37
N ALA A 116 2.90 -12.77 -2.02
CA ALA A 116 3.78 -13.22 -3.10
C ALA A 116 3.74 -12.28 -4.32
N LEU A 117 2.55 -11.77 -4.67
CA LEU A 117 2.38 -10.80 -5.76
C LEU A 117 2.95 -9.44 -5.41
N LEU A 118 2.75 -8.99 -4.17
CA LEU A 118 3.38 -7.77 -3.67
C LEU A 118 4.90 -7.86 -3.69
N PHE A 119 5.47 -9.03 -3.42
CA PHE A 119 6.91 -9.28 -3.55
C PHE A 119 7.37 -9.23 -5.01
N LEU A 120 6.64 -9.87 -5.92
CA LEU A 120 7.01 -9.95 -7.33
C LEU A 120 6.94 -8.59 -8.03
N PHE A 121 5.92 -7.78 -7.69
CA PHE A 121 5.67 -6.46 -8.28
C PHE A 121 6.07 -5.32 -7.34
N ASP A 122 7.00 -5.54 -6.41
CA ASP A 122 7.34 -4.57 -5.35
C ASP A 122 7.74 -3.20 -5.93
N ARG A 123 8.51 -3.18 -7.04
CA ARG A 123 8.94 -1.92 -7.69
C ARG A 123 7.79 -1.18 -8.34
N GLU A 124 6.94 -1.88 -9.07
CA GLU A 124 5.77 -1.33 -9.73
C GLU A 124 4.79 -0.79 -8.69
N VAL A 125 4.52 -1.58 -7.65
CA VAL A 125 3.62 -1.20 -6.54
C VAL A 125 4.14 0.02 -5.80
N GLN A 126 5.45 0.11 -5.49
CA GLN A 126 6.02 1.30 -4.84
C GLN A 126 5.92 2.56 -5.72
N THR A 127 6.11 2.39 -7.03
CA THR A 127 5.97 3.50 -7.99
C THR A 127 4.52 3.98 -8.04
N GLN A 128 3.56 3.05 -8.19
CA GLN A 128 2.14 3.40 -8.22
C GLN A 128 1.68 4.00 -6.89
N ALA A 129 2.08 3.43 -5.76
CA ALA A 129 1.73 3.97 -4.44
C ALA A 129 2.22 5.42 -4.27
N THR A 130 3.38 5.75 -4.83
CA THR A 130 3.89 7.12 -4.82
C THR A 130 3.03 8.05 -5.69
N LEU A 131 2.62 7.62 -6.88
CA LEU A 131 1.73 8.39 -7.75
C LEU A 131 0.35 8.60 -7.11
N ASP A 132 -0.23 7.55 -6.55
CA ASP A 132 -1.52 7.61 -5.87
C ASP A 132 -1.47 8.53 -4.65
N ASN A 133 -0.39 8.48 -3.88
CA ASN A 133 -0.18 9.39 -2.74
C ASN A 133 -0.01 10.84 -3.20
N GLN A 134 0.71 11.08 -4.30
CA GLN A 134 0.85 12.43 -4.87
C GLN A 134 -0.51 12.98 -5.32
N GLU A 135 -1.34 12.16 -5.97
CA GLU A 135 -2.69 12.57 -6.38
C GLU A 135 -3.57 12.86 -5.15
N ARG A 136 -3.53 12.03 -4.11
CA ARG A 136 -4.25 12.28 -2.85
C ARG A 136 -3.83 13.59 -2.19
N VAL A 137 -2.52 13.90 -2.18
CA VAL A 137 -2.00 15.18 -1.67
C VAL A 137 -2.47 16.33 -2.54
N ARG A 138 -2.49 16.19 -3.87
CA ARG A 138 -2.97 17.23 -4.80
C ARG A 138 -4.45 17.52 -4.55
N VAL A 139 -5.29 16.49 -4.56
CA VAL A 139 -6.74 16.61 -4.33
C VAL A 139 -7.04 17.22 -2.96
N PHE A 140 -6.31 16.81 -1.92
CA PHE A 140 -6.44 17.42 -0.60
C PHE A 140 -6.03 18.90 -0.59
N GLY A 141 -4.92 19.25 -1.24
CA GLY A 141 -4.44 20.63 -1.37
C GLY A 141 -5.42 21.53 -2.12
N GLU A 142 -6.00 21.03 -3.22
CA GLU A 142 -7.04 21.70 -3.99
C GLU A 142 -8.31 21.91 -3.14
N ALA A 143 -8.77 20.89 -2.43
CA ALA A 143 -9.93 21.00 -1.54
C ALA A 143 -9.70 22.00 -0.40
N ALA A 144 -8.49 22.01 0.19
CA ALA A 144 -8.11 22.99 1.20
C ALA A 144 -8.08 24.42 0.64
N ALA A 145 -7.51 24.60 -0.55
CA ALA A 145 -7.47 25.88 -1.24
C ALA A 145 -8.86 26.39 -1.63
N GLN A 146 -9.75 25.49 -2.05
CA GLN A 146 -11.13 25.78 -2.41
C GLN A 146 -11.92 26.27 -1.18
N LYS A 147 -11.74 25.63 -0.02
CA LYS A 147 -12.42 25.99 1.24
C LYS A 147 -12.13 27.43 1.66
N ASN A 148 -10.90 27.91 1.46
CA ASN A 148 -10.52 29.27 1.86
C ASN A 148 -10.54 30.28 0.70
N SER A 149 -10.99 29.88 -0.50
CA SER A 149 -10.99 30.73 -1.70
C SER A 149 -11.71 32.07 -1.47
N THR A 150 -12.91 32.05 -0.90
CA THR A 150 -13.70 33.25 -0.60
C THR A 150 -12.98 34.21 0.33
N GLN A 151 -12.36 33.70 1.40
CA GLN A 151 -11.61 34.51 2.36
C GLN A 151 -10.35 35.10 1.72
N LYS A 152 -9.62 34.30 0.93
CA LYS A 152 -8.44 34.78 0.18
C LYS A 152 -8.83 35.87 -0.81
N ILE A 153 -9.92 35.71 -1.55
CA ILE A 153 -10.42 36.72 -2.49
C ILE A 153 -10.79 38.01 -1.74
N PHE A 154 -11.51 37.90 -0.64
CA PHE A 154 -11.92 39.04 0.19
C PHE A 154 -10.69 39.83 0.68
N HIS A 155 -9.76 39.19 1.38
CA HIS A 155 -8.58 39.88 1.92
C HIS A 155 -7.65 40.41 0.82
N THR A 156 -7.54 39.71 -0.32
CA THR A 156 -6.77 40.20 -1.47
C THR A 156 -7.39 41.47 -2.05
N ARG A 157 -8.72 41.52 -2.16
CA ARG A 157 -9.44 42.69 -2.66
C ARG A 157 -9.26 43.87 -1.72
N GLU A 158 -9.45 43.68 -0.41
CA GLU A 158 -9.30 44.75 0.59
C GLU A 158 -7.87 45.28 0.65
N SER A 159 -6.86 44.41 0.65
CA SER A 159 -5.45 44.82 0.61
C SER A 159 -5.14 45.64 -0.66
N LYS A 160 -5.56 45.16 -1.83
CA LYS A 160 -5.36 45.88 -3.10
C LYS A 160 -6.12 47.20 -3.15
N ALA A 161 -7.32 47.28 -2.59
CA ALA A 161 -8.10 48.51 -2.54
C ALA A 161 -7.40 49.58 -1.68
N ALA A 162 -6.92 49.20 -0.49
CA ALA A 162 -6.16 50.10 0.39
C ALA A 162 -4.84 50.57 -0.25
N GLN A 163 -4.09 49.65 -0.87
CA GLN A 163 -2.85 49.97 -1.58
C GLN A 163 -3.10 50.87 -2.81
N GLY A 164 -4.16 50.59 -3.57
CA GLY A 164 -4.54 51.38 -4.75
C GLY A 164 -4.92 52.81 -4.39
N LEU A 165 -5.73 52.99 -3.34
CA LEU A 165 -6.10 54.33 -2.85
C LEU A 165 -4.88 55.09 -2.31
N LEU A 166 -3.98 54.41 -1.59
CA LEU A 166 -2.74 55.04 -1.10
C LEU A 166 -1.84 55.47 -2.27
N ALA A 167 -1.72 54.65 -3.31
CA ALA A 167 -0.97 54.97 -4.51
C ALA A 167 -1.57 56.17 -5.27
N GLU A 168 -2.90 56.26 -5.36
CA GLU A 168 -3.59 57.42 -5.94
C GLU A 168 -3.24 58.72 -5.20
N LYS A 169 -3.30 58.71 -3.85
CA LYS A 169 -2.93 59.90 -3.04
C LYS A 169 -1.45 60.25 -3.17
N TYR A 170 -0.58 59.26 -3.24
CA TYR A 170 0.85 59.47 -3.49
C TYR A 170 1.10 60.13 -4.85
N GLN A 171 0.42 59.67 -5.91
CA GLN A 171 0.53 60.26 -7.25
C GLN A 171 -0.01 61.71 -7.28
N ALA A 172 -1.11 61.99 -6.58
CA ALA A 172 -1.65 63.34 -6.45
C ALA A 172 -0.67 64.29 -5.75
N TRP A 173 -0.04 63.85 -4.65
CA TRP A 173 1.00 64.61 -3.96
C TRP A 173 2.23 64.86 -4.85
N GLN A 174 2.71 63.84 -5.57
CA GLN A 174 3.81 63.98 -6.52
C GLN A 174 3.50 64.96 -7.66
N ALA A 175 2.28 64.90 -8.21
CA ALA A 175 1.83 65.82 -9.25
C ALA A 175 1.76 67.27 -8.75
N ALA A 176 1.22 67.49 -7.53
CA ALA A 176 1.18 68.81 -6.91
C ALA A 176 2.60 69.35 -6.63
N THR A 177 3.50 68.50 -6.14
CA THR A 177 4.91 68.83 -5.90
C THR A 177 5.60 69.25 -7.19
N LYS A 178 5.46 68.48 -8.28
CA LYS A 178 6.02 68.83 -9.59
C LYS A 178 5.48 70.16 -10.11
N THR A 179 4.18 70.41 -9.92
CA THR A 179 3.52 71.63 -10.37
C THR A 179 4.00 72.87 -9.60
N PHE A 180 4.27 72.73 -8.30
CA PHE A 180 4.86 73.77 -7.46
C PHE A 180 6.32 74.05 -7.81
N LEU A 181 7.14 73.01 -8.01
CA LEU A 181 8.55 73.15 -8.42
C LEU A 181 8.66 73.85 -9.78
N ALA A 182 7.88 73.43 -10.77
CA ALA A 182 7.86 74.09 -12.07
C ALA A 182 7.52 75.59 -11.98
N GLU A 183 6.58 75.96 -11.10
CA GLU A 183 6.22 77.36 -10.89
C GLU A 183 7.30 78.16 -10.16
N SER A 184 8.00 77.54 -9.21
CA SER A 184 9.06 78.18 -8.44
C SER A 184 10.34 78.39 -9.25
N ASP A 185 10.64 77.49 -10.18
CA ASP A 185 11.81 77.57 -11.06
C ASP A 185 11.54 78.43 -12.32
N GLY A 186 10.34 79.00 -12.45
CA GLY A 186 9.95 79.84 -13.59
C GLY A 186 9.70 79.07 -14.90
N THR A 187 9.70 77.74 -14.87
CA THR A 187 9.38 76.87 -16.02
C THR A 187 7.88 76.59 -16.17
N GLY A 188 7.09 77.05 -15.20
CA GLY A 188 5.64 76.94 -15.16
C GLY A 188 4.91 78.11 -15.85
N GLY A 189 3.59 78.16 -15.68
CA GLY A 189 2.69 79.00 -16.48
C GLY A 189 2.81 80.51 -16.24
N SER A 190 3.35 80.95 -15.09
CA SER A 190 3.54 82.37 -14.77
C SER A 190 4.88 82.94 -15.25
N GLY A 191 5.88 82.09 -15.56
CA GLY A 191 7.23 82.51 -15.94
C GLY A 191 8.01 83.28 -14.86
N LYS A 192 7.53 83.31 -13.61
CA LYS A 192 8.14 84.07 -12.52
C LYS A 192 8.91 83.15 -11.58
N ILE A 193 10.21 83.39 -11.46
CA ILE A 193 11.09 82.66 -10.53
C ILE A 193 10.77 83.06 -9.08
N GLY A 194 10.80 82.09 -8.18
CA GLY A 194 10.58 82.26 -6.75
C GLY A 194 9.12 82.19 -6.32
N LEU A 195 8.84 82.64 -5.10
CA LEU A 195 7.54 82.48 -4.45
C LEU A 195 6.53 83.54 -4.91
N SER A 196 6.14 83.50 -6.18
CA SER A 196 5.08 84.34 -6.74
C SER A 196 3.71 84.03 -6.11
N LYS A 197 2.70 84.89 -6.31
CA LYS A 197 1.32 84.63 -5.84
C LYS A 197 0.78 83.28 -6.33
N ILE A 198 1.09 82.88 -7.56
CA ILE A 198 0.66 81.59 -8.14
C ILE A 198 1.45 80.44 -7.53
N ALA A 199 2.77 80.61 -7.33
CA ALA A 199 3.59 79.61 -6.64
C ALA A 199 3.14 79.40 -5.19
N ALA A 200 2.71 80.46 -4.48
CA ALA A 200 2.17 80.37 -3.13
C ALA A 200 0.86 79.55 -3.06
N VAL A 201 -0.06 79.73 -4.01
CA VAL A 201 -1.29 78.92 -4.12
C VAL A 201 -0.96 77.46 -4.44
N LYS A 202 0.00 77.21 -5.34
CA LYS A 202 0.45 75.84 -5.66
C LYS A 202 1.17 75.16 -4.50
N ARG A 203 1.89 75.93 -3.66
CA ARG A 203 2.49 75.43 -2.41
C ARG A 203 1.41 74.99 -1.43
N GLU A 204 0.37 75.80 -1.23
CA GLU A 204 -0.77 75.42 -0.36
C GLU A 204 -1.47 74.16 -0.87
N ALA A 205 -1.67 74.05 -2.19
CA ALA A 205 -2.23 72.83 -2.79
C ALA A 205 -1.33 71.59 -2.58
N MET A 206 0.00 71.75 -2.66
CA MET A 206 0.96 70.69 -2.37
C MET A 206 0.94 70.30 -0.88
N GLU A 207 0.94 71.27 0.03
CA GLU A 207 0.88 71.05 1.49
C GLU A 207 -0.42 70.33 1.87
N LYS A 208 -1.55 70.70 1.27
CA LYS A 208 -2.82 70.00 1.44
C LYS A 208 -2.75 68.56 0.93
N ALA A 209 -2.21 68.35 -0.28
CA ALA A 209 -2.04 67.01 -0.84
C ALA A 209 -1.09 66.13 -0.01
N ALA A 210 -0.06 66.73 0.61
CA ALA A 210 0.87 66.05 1.51
C ALA A 210 0.17 65.63 2.82
N ALA A 211 -0.62 66.53 3.42
CA ALA A 211 -1.42 66.22 4.62
C ALA A 211 -2.45 65.12 4.33
N ASP A 212 -3.15 65.20 3.19
CA ASP A 212 -4.11 64.18 2.75
C ASP A 212 -3.41 62.82 2.56
N TYR A 213 -2.25 62.79 1.89
CA TYR A 213 -1.47 61.56 1.73
C TYR A 213 -1.04 60.97 3.09
N GLN A 214 -0.51 61.80 3.99
CA GLN A 214 -0.02 61.35 5.29
C GLN A 214 -1.15 60.79 6.17
N ASP A 215 -2.32 61.43 6.17
CA ASP A 215 -3.51 60.94 6.89
C ASP A 215 -4.07 59.63 6.29
N HIS A 216 -4.01 59.46 4.97
CA HIS A 216 -4.39 58.18 4.35
C HIS A 216 -3.33 57.11 4.59
N GLN A 217 -2.05 57.47 4.65
CA GLN A 217 -0.96 56.53 4.92
C GLN A 217 -1.08 55.93 6.32
N THR A 218 -1.35 56.74 7.35
CA THR A 218 -1.51 56.27 8.74
C THR A 218 -2.72 55.36 8.91
N ARG A 219 -3.78 55.53 8.10
CA ARG A 219 -5.00 54.72 8.16
C ARG A 219 -4.94 53.46 7.28
N LEU A 220 -4.48 53.58 6.04
CA LEU A 220 -4.56 52.51 5.03
C LEU A 220 -3.39 51.53 5.10
N LEU A 221 -2.19 51.99 5.48
CA LEU A 221 -1.02 51.12 5.50
C LEU A 221 -1.15 49.99 6.56
N PRO A 222 -1.59 50.26 7.81
CA PRO A 222 -1.84 49.19 8.77
C PRO A 222 -2.98 48.25 8.34
N LEU A 223 -4.01 48.78 7.67
CA LEU A 223 -5.13 47.98 7.16
C LEU A 223 -4.67 47.02 6.05
N ALA A 224 -3.85 47.48 5.11
CA ALA A 224 -3.26 46.62 4.08
C ALA A 224 -2.39 45.53 4.72
N HIS A 225 -1.52 45.89 5.65
CA HIS A 225 -0.69 44.92 6.39
C HIS A 225 -1.51 43.91 7.19
N TYR A 226 -2.64 44.33 7.76
CA TYR A 226 -3.56 43.44 8.46
C TYR A 226 -4.12 42.38 7.50
N HIS A 227 -4.68 42.78 6.36
CA HIS A 227 -5.18 41.84 5.35
C HIS A 227 -4.08 40.93 4.77
N ASP A 228 -2.88 41.46 4.52
CA ASP A 228 -1.74 40.68 4.07
C ASP A 228 -1.27 39.66 5.13
N SER A 229 -1.39 39.99 6.41
CA SER A 229 -1.08 39.06 7.50
C SER A 229 -2.09 37.91 7.56
N LEU A 230 -3.38 38.19 7.37
CA LEU A 230 -4.43 37.17 7.32
C LEU A 230 -4.25 36.24 6.11
N LEU A 231 -3.92 36.79 4.93
CA LEU A 231 -3.60 35.99 3.75
C LEU A 231 -2.42 35.05 4.00
N ARG A 232 -1.33 35.58 4.57
CA ARG A 232 -0.17 34.75 4.93
C ARG A 232 -0.52 33.67 5.94
N HIS A 233 -1.36 33.98 6.92
CA HIS A 233 -1.83 33.01 7.90
C HIS A 233 -2.60 31.86 7.24
N ILE A 234 -3.57 32.17 6.37
CA ILE A 234 -4.36 31.18 5.62
C ILE A 234 -3.45 30.28 4.79
N VAL A 235 -2.54 30.87 3.99
CA VAL A 235 -1.61 30.11 3.13
C VAL A 235 -0.70 29.21 3.97
N THR A 236 -0.22 29.71 5.11
CA THR A 236 0.63 28.92 6.01
C THR A 236 -0.14 27.75 6.63
N GLN A 237 -1.40 27.97 7.02
CA GLN A 237 -2.28 26.92 7.55
C GLN A 237 -2.59 25.86 6.47
N GLU A 238 -2.88 26.25 5.24
CA GLU A 238 -3.08 25.33 4.11
C GLU A 238 -1.84 24.47 3.85
N ALA A 239 -0.66 25.11 3.80
CA ALA A 239 0.61 24.42 3.59
C ALA A 239 0.90 23.45 4.75
N GLN A 240 0.65 23.86 6.00
CA GLN A 240 0.84 23.00 7.15
C GLN A 240 -0.14 21.82 7.16
N ALA A 241 -1.42 22.04 6.84
CA ALA A 241 -2.40 20.98 6.74
C ALA A 241 -2.02 19.95 5.66
N THR A 242 -1.55 20.42 4.50
CA THR A 242 -1.10 19.56 3.40
C THR A 242 0.14 18.75 3.79
N ARG A 243 1.11 19.37 4.48
CA ARG A 243 2.29 18.66 5.00
C ARG A 243 1.92 17.61 6.05
N THR A 244 1.02 17.94 6.98
CA THR A 244 0.54 17.00 7.99
C THR A 244 -0.20 15.82 7.34
N PHE A 245 -1.04 16.09 6.33
CA PHE A 245 -1.71 15.05 5.55
C PHE A 245 -0.70 14.14 4.85
N GLN A 246 0.27 14.73 4.15
CA GLN A 246 1.33 13.99 3.47
C GLN A 246 2.17 13.14 4.45
N ALA A 247 2.49 13.67 5.63
CA ALA A 247 3.24 12.94 6.65
C ALA A 247 2.46 11.74 7.23
N ASN A 248 1.12 11.83 7.24
CA ASN A 248 0.24 10.74 7.69
C ASN A 248 -0.03 9.69 6.60
N LEU A 249 0.32 9.95 5.34
CA LEU A 249 0.28 8.95 4.27
C LEU A 249 1.41 7.94 4.50
N GLN A 250 1.08 6.83 5.15
CA GLN A 250 2.00 5.73 5.34
C GLN A 250 2.03 4.84 4.09
N ASN A 251 3.22 4.39 3.70
CA ASN A 251 3.38 3.33 2.70
C ASN A 251 3.18 1.94 3.34
N GLY A 252 2.03 1.76 4.00
CA GLY A 252 1.67 0.53 4.67
C GLY A 252 1.21 -0.57 3.71
N PHE A 253 0.89 -1.74 4.26
CA PHE A 253 0.36 -2.89 3.52
C PHE A 253 -0.91 -2.53 2.72
N LEU A 254 -1.84 -1.77 3.30
CA LEU A 254 -3.07 -1.38 2.61
C LEU A 254 -2.79 -0.50 1.40
N THR A 255 -1.92 0.50 1.53
CA THR A 255 -1.48 1.36 0.42
C THR A 255 -0.86 0.55 -0.72
N ARG A 256 -0.10 -0.50 -0.39
CA ARG A 256 0.48 -1.42 -1.38
C ARG A 256 -0.58 -2.26 -2.08
N ILE A 257 -1.63 -2.71 -1.37
CA ILE A 257 -2.76 -3.42 -1.99
C ILE A 257 -3.52 -2.48 -2.93
N GLU A 258 -3.89 -1.28 -2.49
CA GLU A 258 -4.63 -0.31 -3.30
C GLU A 258 -3.83 0.04 -4.57
N ALA A 259 -2.52 0.25 -4.44
CA ALA A 259 -1.64 0.50 -5.57
C ALA A 259 -1.56 -0.70 -6.53
N LEU A 260 -1.48 -1.93 -6.02
CA LEU A 260 -1.52 -3.14 -6.86
C LEU A 260 -2.86 -3.27 -7.60
N GLU A 261 -3.97 -2.97 -6.93
CA GLU A 261 -5.30 -3.01 -7.54
C GLU A 261 -5.42 -1.98 -8.67
N HIS A 262 -5.00 -0.73 -8.43
CA HIS A 262 -4.98 0.31 -9.46
C HIS A 262 -4.10 -0.09 -10.66
N LEU A 263 -2.91 -0.65 -10.41
CA LEU A 263 -2.04 -1.17 -11.47
C LEU A 263 -2.72 -2.23 -12.33
N VAL A 264 -3.44 -3.17 -11.68
CA VAL A 264 -4.19 -4.23 -12.37
C VAL A 264 -5.35 -3.65 -13.19
N GLN A 265 -6.09 -2.68 -12.64
CA GLN A 265 -7.22 -2.08 -13.34
C GLN A 265 -6.80 -1.21 -14.54
N GLN A 266 -5.67 -0.52 -14.44
CA GLN A 266 -5.19 0.39 -15.48
C GLN A 266 -4.44 -0.32 -16.62
N ASN A 267 -3.89 -1.51 -16.38
CA ASN A 267 -3.05 -2.22 -17.35
C ASN A 267 -3.56 -3.65 -17.59
N GLY A 268 -4.28 -3.85 -18.69
CA GLY A 268 -4.84 -5.17 -19.05
C GLY A 268 -3.79 -6.28 -19.23
N ALA A 269 -2.59 -5.96 -19.70
CA ALA A 269 -1.50 -6.94 -19.81
C ALA A 269 -0.99 -7.37 -18.43
N LEU A 270 -0.95 -6.44 -17.46
CA LEU A 270 -0.61 -6.74 -16.08
C LEU A 270 -1.71 -7.54 -15.39
N ALA A 271 -2.99 -7.22 -15.65
CA ALA A 271 -4.13 -7.96 -15.12
C ALA A 271 -4.10 -9.44 -15.51
N PHE A 272 -3.82 -9.73 -16.79
CA PHE A 272 -3.66 -11.11 -17.25
C PHE A 272 -2.55 -11.84 -16.48
N ARG A 273 -1.38 -11.19 -16.32
CA ARG A 273 -0.25 -11.75 -15.56
C ARG A 273 -0.58 -11.96 -14.09
N TYR A 274 -1.29 -11.02 -13.48
CA TYR A 274 -1.76 -11.11 -12.11
C TYR A 274 -2.62 -12.37 -11.92
N TYR A 275 -3.68 -12.55 -12.72
CA TYR A 275 -4.55 -13.73 -12.59
C TYR A 275 -3.84 -15.04 -12.95
N LEU A 276 -2.93 -15.00 -13.93
CA LEU A 276 -2.09 -16.16 -14.26
C LEU A 276 -1.21 -16.59 -13.08
N LEU A 277 -0.62 -15.64 -12.36
CA LEU A 277 0.19 -15.91 -11.19
C LEU A 277 -0.65 -16.39 -10.01
N VAL A 278 -1.81 -15.76 -9.74
CA VAL A 278 -2.76 -16.27 -8.72
C VAL A 278 -3.14 -17.73 -9.02
N LEU A 279 -3.46 -18.03 -10.28
CA LEU A 279 -3.78 -19.39 -10.71
C LEU A 279 -2.59 -20.34 -10.52
N LEU A 280 -1.37 -19.92 -10.88
CA LEU A 280 -0.17 -20.74 -10.73
C LEU A 280 0.12 -21.04 -9.25
N LEU A 281 -0.01 -20.05 -8.37
CA LEU A 281 0.17 -20.21 -6.93
C LEU A 281 -0.89 -21.14 -6.33
N LEU A 282 -2.14 -21.00 -6.76
CA LEU A 282 -3.22 -21.92 -6.40
C LEU A 282 -2.94 -23.35 -6.88
N LEU A 283 -2.42 -23.52 -8.10
CA LEU A 283 -2.02 -24.83 -8.62
C LEU A 283 -0.89 -25.45 -7.80
N ILE A 284 0.08 -24.65 -7.34
CA ILE A 284 1.15 -25.11 -6.44
C ILE A 284 0.56 -25.62 -5.12
N GLU A 285 -0.36 -24.89 -4.49
CA GLU A 285 -1.05 -25.32 -3.26
C GLU A 285 -1.89 -26.60 -3.45
N LEU A 286 -2.41 -26.80 -4.66
CA LEU A 286 -3.15 -27.98 -5.07
C LEU A 286 -2.26 -29.15 -5.50
N MET A 287 -0.95 -28.95 -5.72
CA MET A 287 -0.05 -30.00 -6.19
C MET A 287 -0.08 -31.26 -5.32
N PRO A 288 -0.02 -31.20 -3.97
CA PRO A 288 -0.09 -32.42 -3.15
C PRO A 288 -1.41 -33.18 -3.35
N LEU A 289 -2.53 -32.49 -3.53
CA LEU A 289 -3.82 -33.14 -3.79
C LEU A 289 -3.84 -33.77 -5.20
N LEU A 290 -3.44 -33.02 -6.22
CA LEU A 290 -3.41 -33.47 -7.60
C LEU A 290 -2.46 -34.66 -7.78
N GLY A 291 -1.29 -34.62 -7.13
CA GLY A 291 -0.33 -35.72 -7.10
C GLY A 291 -0.93 -36.99 -6.51
N LYS A 292 -1.58 -36.89 -5.35
CA LYS A 292 -2.23 -38.04 -4.70
C LYS A 292 -3.38 -38.61 -5.54
N LEU A 293 -4.19 -37.76 -6.18
CA LEU A 293 -5.29 -38.21 -7.07
C LEU A 293 -4.76 -38.87 -8.36
N SER A 294 -3.70 -38.32 -8.94
CA SER A 294 -3.06 -38.88 -10.15
C SER A 294 -2.43 -40.25 -9.89
N MET A 295 -1.92 -40.47 -8.66
CA MET A 295 -1.22 -41.70 -8.31
C MET A 295 -2.12 -42.91 -8.02
N GLY A 296 -3.45 -42.86 -8.10
CA GLY A 296 -4.31 -44.06 -7.95
C GLY A 296 -4.03 -44.95 -6.71
N LYS A 297 -4.64 -46.14 -6.62
CA LYS A 297 -4.38 -47.08 -5.51
C LYS A 297 -3.27 -48.06 -5.87
N GLY A 298 -2.12 -47.96 -5.20
CA GLY A 298 -0.97 -48.86 -5.35
C GLY A 298 -1.03 -50.11 -4.47
N ALA A 299 0.00 -50.95 -4.54
CA ALA A 299 0.14 -52.17 -3.73
C ALA A 299 0.18 -51.84 -2.22
N TYR A 300 0.84 -50.73 -1.87
CA TYR A 300 0.84 -50.16 -0.53
C TYR A 300 -0.58 -49.94 0.01
N ALA A 301 -1.45 -49.27 -0.76
CA ALA A 301 -2.81 -48.94 -0.31
C ALA A 301 -3.67 -50.19 -0.12
N HIS A 302 -3.45 -51.22 -0.95
CA HIS A 302 -4.12 -52.50 -0.81
C HIS A 302 -3.67 -53.24 0.47
N HIS A 303 -2.36 -53.29 0.73
CA HIS A 303 -1.80 -53.91 1.93
C HIS A 303 -2.26 -53.19 3.21
N GLN A 304 -2.30 -51.86 3.19
CA GLN A 304 -2.80 -51.05 4.30
C GLN A 304 -4.27 -51.36 4.60
N ALA A 305 -5.11 -51.45 3.58
CA ALA A 305 -6.53 -51.80 3.75
C ALA A 305 -6.74 -53.23 4.28
N LEU A 306 -5.86 -54.18 3.94
CA LEU A 306 -5.90 -55.54 4.47
C LEU A 306 -5.49 -55.58 5.95
N GLN A 307 -4.44 -54.85 6.35
CA GLN A 307 -4.03 -54.73 7.74
C GLN A 307 -5.12 -54.07 8.59
N GLU A 308 -5.71 -52.97 8.12
CA GLU A 308 -6.79 -52.29 8.84
C GLU A 308 -8.01 -53.21 9.04
N LYS A 309 -8.36 -54.01 8.03
CA LYS A 309 -9.42 -55.03 8.16
C LYS A 309 -9.05 -56.13 9.15
N ALA A 310 -7.80 -56.60 9.14
CA ALA A 310 -7.32 -57.63 10.06
C ALA A 310 -7.31 -57.14 11.51
N GLU A 311 -6.88 -55.90 11.76
CA GLU A 311 -6.93 -55.25 13.08
C GLU A 311 -8.36 -55.08 13.56
N LYS A 312 -9.26 -54.53 12.74
CA LYS A 312 -10.69 -54.42 13.06
C LYS A 312 -11.32 -55.77 13.39
N ALA A 313 -10.96 -56.83 12.66
CA ALA A 313 -11.45 -58.18 12.92
C ALA A 313 -10.88 -58.78 14.21
N ARG A 314 -9.61 -58.49 14.55
CA ARG A 314 -8.97 -58.90 15.81
C ARG A 314 -9.61 -58.19 16.99
N ASP A 315 -9.80 -56.88 16.90
CA ASP A 315 -10.43 -56.08 17.95
C ASP A 315 -11.90 -56.49 18.13
N SER A 316 -12.64 -56.69 17.04
CA SER A 316 -14.00 -57.23 17.10
C SER A 316 -14.07 -58.60 17.78
N LYS A 317 -13.03 -59.44 17.67
CA LYS A 317 -12.95 -60.74 18.36
C LYS A 317 -12.49 -60.61 19.82
N ALA A 318 -11.65 -59.63 20.13
CA ALA A 318 -11.15 -59.37 21.48
C ALA A 318 -12.19 -58.66 22.38
N TYR A 319 -13.09 -57.88 21.77
CA TYR A 319 -14.20 -57.18 22.43
C TYR A 319 -15.57 -57.83 22.21
N ALA A 320 -15.63 -59.01 21.59
CA ALA A 320 -16.83 -59.85 21.67
C ALA A 320 -16.93 -60.31 23.13
N PRO A 321 -17.84 -59.75 23.95
CA PRO A 321 -17.88 -60.10 25.36
C PRO A 321 -18.22 -61.57 25.50
N LEU A 322 -17.67 -62.15 26.56
CA LEU A 322 -18.18 -63.30 27.29
C LEU A 322 -19.71 -63.17 27.50
N LEU A 323 -20.51 -63.54 26.50
CA LEU A 323 -21.92 -63.90 26.59
C LEU A 323 -22.01 -65.43 26.61
#